data_AF-A0A0J7JWD3-F1
#
_entry.id   AF-A0A0J7JWD3-F1
#
_cell.length_a   1.000
_cell.length_b   1.000
_cell.length_c   1.000
_cell.angle_alpha   90.00
_cell.angle_beta   90.00
_cell.angle_gamma   90.00
#
_symmetry.space_group_name_H-M   'P 1'
#
loop_
_entity.id
_entity.type
_entity.pdbx_description
1 polymer ?
#
loop_
_entity_poly.entity_id
_entity_poly.type
_entity_poly.pdbx_seq_one_letter_code
_entity_poly.pdbx_strand_id
1 'polypeptide(L)'
;KIGSTRSCGTECIIQDTCEAIWEVLQYRVLFQPSQENWMKIADDFFERWNFPHCIGAIDGKHVVIQAPPHAGSTFYNYKGQHSIVLIAIVSASYKFLMVDIGAQGRHNDGGIFKGSIMGQRFENKQMDLPSPCPLSNFCDIPIPYMLQQILEMYFVNILYKKALYLGKKYLII
;
A
#
# COMPACT_ATOMS: atom_id res chain seq x y z
N LYS A 1 10.54 25.96 -27.96
CA LYS A 1 11.06 26.19 -26.59
C LYS A 1 10.06 27.09 -25.87
N ILE A 2 9.08 26.51 -25.19
CA ILE A 2 8.17 27.26 -24.31
C ILE A 2 8.67 27.00 -22.90
N GLY A 3 9.26 28.02 -22.29
CA GLY A 3 9.73 27.96 -20.92
C GLY A 3 8.54 27.76 -20.00
N SER A 4 8.45 26.57 -19.38
CA SER A 4 7.62 26.35 -18.22
C SER A 4 8.22 27.18 -17.08
N THR A 5 7.57 28.29 -16.75
CA THR A 5 7.80 29.02 -15.50
C THR A 5 7.59 28.04 -14.36
N ARG A 6 8.68 27.53 -13.78
CA ARG A 6 8.65 26.83 -12.50
C ARG A 6 8.14 27.84 -11.47
N SER A 7 6.88 27.69 -11.05
CA SER A 7 6.35 28.42 -9.90
C SER A 7 7.22 28.04 -8.69
N CYS A 8 8.04 28.97 -8.22
CA CYS A 8 8.81 28.85 -6.99
C CYS A 8 7.86 29.00 -5.78
N GLY A 9 6.92 28.07 -5.66
CA GLY A 9 5.96 28.00 -4.56
C GLY A 9 6.29 26.85 -3.63
N THR A 10 5.71 26.84 -2.43
CA THR A 10 5.94 25.78 -1.42
C THR A 10 5.67 24.36 -1.92
N GLU A 11 4.97 24.20 -3.04
CA GLU A 11 4.73 22.91 -3.71
C GLU A 11 6.01 22.27 -4.25
N CYS A 12 6.92 23.04 -4.83
CA CYS A 12 8.17 22.49 -5.36
C CYS A 12 9.08 21.99 -4.23
N ILE A 13 9.15 22.74 -3.11
CA ILE A 13 9.93 22.34 -1.94
C ILE A 13 9.41 21.02 -1.37
N ILE A 14 8.08 20.84 -1.31
CA ILE A 14 7.48 19.61 -0.80
C ILE A 14 7.79 18.44 -1.73
N GLN A 15 7.64 18.63 -3.04
CA GLN A 15 7.94 17.59 -4.01
C GLN A 15 9.41 17.17 -3.93
N ASP A 16 10.33 18.14 -4.00
CA ASP A 16 11.77 17.89 -3.93
C ASP A 16 12.16 17.20 -2.60
N THR A 17 11.53 17.60 -1.49
CA THR A 17 11.76 16.98 -0.18
C THR A 17 11.22 15.54 -0.14
N CYS A 18 10.02 15.29 -0.66
CA CYS A 18 9.44 13.95 -0.70
C CYS A 18 10.26 13.02 -1.60
N GLU A 19 10.70 13.51 -2.76
CA GLU A 19 11.58 12.78 -3.68
C GLU A 19 12.90 12.42 -2.99
N ALA A 20 13.56 13.39 -2.35
CA ALA A 20 14.81 13.13 -1.63
C ALA A 20 14.65 12.10 -0.49
N ILE A 21 13.55 12.19 0.28
CA ILE A 21 13.21 11.21 1.32
C ILE A 21 13.02 9.83 0.70
N TRP A 22 12.26 9.74 -0.39
CA TRP A 22 11.99 8.48 -1.07
C TRP A 22 13.26 7.84 -1.61
N GLU A 23 14.09 8.60 -2.32
CA GLU A 23 15.37 8.13 -2.87
C GLU A 23 16.29 7.53 -1.80
N VAL A 24 16.34 8.15 -0.61
CA VAL A 24 17.22 7.72 0.47
C VAL A 24 16.62 6.59 1.31
N LEU A 25 15.30 6.57 1.54
CA LEU A 25 14.69 5.64 2.50
C LEU A 25 14.08 4.40 1.85
N GLN A 26 13.67 4.45 0.59
CA GLN A 26 12.92 3.36 -0.03
C GLN A 26 13.63 2.00 0.10
N TYR A 27 14.94 1.95 -0.13
CA TYR A 27 15.68 0.69 -0.10
C TYR A 27 15.93 0.15 1.32
N ARG A 28 15.87 1.03 2.35
CA ARG A 28 16.11 0.68 3.75
C ARG A 28 14.85 0.29 4.49
N VAL A 29 13.73 0.89 4.11
CA VAL A 29 12.47 0.80 4.86
C VAL A 29 11.46 -0.09 4.15
N LEU A 30 11.48 -0.14 2.81
CA LEU A 30 10.55 -0.98 2.08
C LEU A 30 11.00 -2.43 2.08
N PHE A 31 9.99 -3.30 2.10
CA PHE A 31 10.19 -4.73 2.06
C PHE A 31 10.79 -5.17 0.72
N GLN A 32 11.83 -5.98 0.79
CA GLN A 32 12.45 -6.59 -0.38
C GLN A 32 11.91 -8.03 -0.51
N PRO A 33 11.13 -8.32 -1.56
CA PRO A 33 10.56 -9.66 -1.75
C PRO A 33 11.66 -10.71 -1.93
N SER A 34 11.66 -11.69 -1.04
CA SER A 34 12.43 -12.92 -1.12
C SER A 34 11.71 -14.00 -0.31
N GLN A 35 11.93 -15.27 -0.63
CA GLN A 35 11.30 -16.36 0.13
C GLN A 35 11.59 -16.26 1.63
N GLU A 36 12.85 -15.98 2.00
CA GLU A 36 13.27 -15.81 3.39
C GLU A 36 12.51 -14.66 4.08
N ASN A 37 12.39 -13.51 3.43
CA ASN A 37 11.71 -12.36 4.02
C ASN A 37 10.20 -12.61 4.15
N TRP A 38 9.58 -13.30 3.19
CA TRP A 38 8.16 -13.67 3.30
C TRP A 38 7.90 -14.69 4.41
N MET A 39 8.79 -15.66 4.59
CA MET A 39 8.69 -16.61 5.71
C MET A 39 8.77 -15.88 7.05
N LYS A 40 9.70 -14.92 7.21
CA LYS A 40 9.77 -14.08 8.43
C LYS A 40 8.46 -13.32 8.70
N ILE A 41 7.83 -12.77 7.67
CA ILE A 41 6.53 -12.10 7.83
C ILE A 41 5.45 -13.11 8.24
N ALA A 42 5.43 -14.30 7.63
CA ALA A 42 4.50 -15.36 7.98
C ALA A 42 4.66 -15.86 9.43
N ASP A 43 5.90 -16.00 9.89
CA ASP A 43 6.21 -16.36 11.26
C ASP A 43 5.75 -15.26 12.23
N ASP A 44 6.01 -13.98 11.92
CA ASP A 44 5.52 -12.84 12.70
C ASP A 44 3.98 -12.83 12.82
N PHE A 45 3.27 -13.17 11.73
CA PHE A 45 1.80 -13.28 11.74
C PHE A 45 1.32 -14.48 12.56
N PHE A 46 2.02 -15.61 12.48
CA PHE A 46 1.71 -16.78 13.28
C PHE A 46 1.91 -16.51 14.77
N GLU A 47 3.05 -15.93 15.17
CA GLU A 47 3.36 -15.64 16.57
C GLU A 47 2.40 -14.62 17.20
N ARG A 48 2.03 -13.56 16.47
CA ARG A 48 1.23 -12.45 17.01
C ARG A 48 -0.27 -12.67 16.89
N TRP A 49 -0.70 -13.29 15.81
CA TRP A 49 -2.11 -13.36 15.41
C TRP A 49 -2.63 -14.78 15.26
N ASN A 50 -1.78 -15.80 15.52
CA ASN A 50 -2.08 -17.21 15.29
C ASN A 50 -2.59 -17.47 13.86
N PHE A 51 -2.03 -16.73 12.89
CA PHE A 51 -2.42 -16.81 11.49
C PHE A 51 -1.23 -17.27 10.66
N PRO A 52 -1.05 -18.59 10.49
CA PRO A 52 0.10 -19.11 9.77
C PRO A 52 -0.01 -18.80 8.28
N HIS A 53 1.15 -18.73 7.61
CA HIS A 53 1.26 -18.48 6.16
C HIS A 53 0.68 -17.14 5.69
N CYS A 54 0.30 -16.22 6.59
CA CYS A 54 -0.07 -14.86 6.20
C CYS A 54 1.18 -14.04 5.90
N ILE A 55 1.30 -13.59 4.67
CA ILE A 55 2.43 -12.78 4.20
C ILE A 55 2.12 -11.29 4.23
N GLY A 56 0.97 -10.90 4.75
CA GLY A 56 0.57 -9.50 4.82
C GLY A 56 -0.93 -9.32 4.93
N ALA A 57 -1.29 -8.24 5.59
CA ALA A 57 -2.65 -7.73 5.57
C ALA A 57 -2.78 -6.66 4.49
N ILE A 58 -3.81 -6.75 3.65
CA ILE A 58 -4.07 -5.81 2.56
C ILE A 58 -5.36 -5.03 2.82
N ASP A 59 -5.29 -3.71 2.63
CA ASP A 59 -6.48 -2.85 2.70
C ASP A 59 -6.33 -1.63 1.78
N GLY A 60 -7.49 -1.13 1.31
CA GLY A 60 -7.61 0.06 0.49
C GLY A 60 -8.11 1.25 1.31
N LYS A 61 -7.50 2.43 1.11
CA LYS A 61 -7.93 3.67 1.74
C LYS A 61 -8.18 4.77 0.73
N HIS A 62 -9.38 5.35 0.81
CA HIS A 62 -9.71 6.58 0.09
C HIS A 62 -9.03 7.78 0.72
N VAL A 63 -8.16 8.43 -0.04
CA VAL A 63 -7.59 9.74 0.27
C VAL A 63 -8.42 10.78 -0.46
N VAL A 64 -9.14 11.60 0.31
CA VAL A 64 -9.98 12.67 -0.23
C VAL A 64 -9.11 13.70 -0.94
N ILE A 65 -9.50 14.06 -2.16
CA ILE A 65 -8.83 15.08 -2.97
C ILE A 65 -9.83 16.13 -3.42
N GLN A 66 -9.33 17.33 -3.70
CA GLN A 66 -10.05 18.25 -4.56
C GLN A 66 -10.03 17.70 -5.99
N ALA A 67 -11.20 17.62 -6.62
CA ALA A 67 -11.32 17.15 -7.99
C ALA A 67 -10.42 17.98 -8.93
N PRO A 68 -9.61 17.34 -9.78
CA PRO A 68 -8.91 18.04 -10.85
C PRO A 68 -9.92 18.73 -11.79
N PRO A 69 -9.52 19.83 -12.47
CA PRO A 69 -10.36 20.45 -13.49
C PRO A 69 -10.81 19.41 -14.53
N HIS A 70 -12.09 19.43 -14.90
CA HIS A 70 -12.68 18.53 -15.89
C HIS A 70 -12.65 17.02 -15.54
N ALA A 71 -12.43 16.65 -14.27
CA ALA A 71 -12.34 15.25 -13.87
C ALA A 71 -13.68 14.47 -13.90
N GLY A 72 -14.83 15.16 -13.99
CA GLY A 72 -16.15 14.54 -13.95
C GLY A 72 -16.34 13.68 -12.70
N SER A 73 -16.91 12.48 -12.85
CA SER A 73 -17.13 11.52 -11.75
C SER A 73 -15.97 10.53 -11.55
N THR A 74 -14.85 10.70 -12.26
CA THR A 74 -13.72 9.74 -12.27
C THR A 74 -13.17 9.44 -10.88
N PHE A 75 -13.02 10.47 -10.04
CA PHE A 75 -12.55 10.31 -8.66
C PHE A 75 -13.69 10.24 -7.64
N TYR A 76 -14.94 10.36 -8.08
CA TYR A 76 -16.09 10.43 -7.19
C TYR A 76 -16.40 9.05 -6.61
N ASN A 77 -16.25 8.91 -5.29
CA ASN A 77 -16.46 7.68 -4.57
C ASN A 77 -17.92 7.54 -4.12
N TYR A 78 -18.28 6.35 -3.64
CA TYR A 78 -19.62 6.04 -3.14
C TYR A 78 -20.01 6.83 -1.87
N LYS A 79 -19.05 7.48 -1.20
CA LYS A 79 -19.27 8.35 -0.03
C LYS A 79 -19.54 9.81 -0.43
N GLY A 80 -19.69 10.09 -1.72
CA GLY A 80 -20.02 11.42 -2.21
C GLY A 80 -18.83 12.40 -2.25
N GLN A 81 -17.61 11.88 -2.28
CA GLN A 81 -16.38 12.70 -2.27
C GLN A 81 -15.45 12.31 -3.42
N HIS A 82 -14.62 13.24 -3.88
CA HIS A 82 -13.52 12.89 -4.78
C HIS A 82 -12.35 12.31 -3.99
N SER A 83 -11.82 11.17 -4.43
CA SER A 83 -10.72 10.49 -3.76
C SER A 83 -9.85 9.71 -4.75
N ILE A 84 -8.58 9.57 -4.37
CA ILE A 84 -7.70 8.53 -4.89
C ILE A 84 -7.64 7.40 -3.87
N VAL A 85 -7.37 6.19 -4.33
CA VAL A 85 -7.19 5.03 -3.46
C VAL A 85 -5.70 4.75 -3.30
N LEU A 86 -5.32 4.54 -2.06
CA LEU A 86 -4.05 3.94 -1.66
C LEU A 86 -4.34 2.50 -1.26
N ILE A 87 -3.65 1.54 -1.85
CA ILE A 87 -3.69 0.15 -1.42
C ILE A 87 -2.34 -0.20 -0.79
N ALA A 88 -2.36 -0.83 0.37
CA ALA A 88 -1.14 -1.17 1.09
C ALA A 88 -1.18 -2.58 1.65
N ILE A 89 -0.03 -3.23 1.63
CA ILE A 89 0.23 -4.47 2.35
C ILE A 89 1.05 -4.12 3.60
N VAL A 90 0.59 -4.58 4.76
CA VAL A 90 1.25 -4.35 6.05
C VAL A 90 1.63 -5.65 6.73
N SER A 91 2.73 -5.59 7.49
CA SER A 91 3.20 -6.68 8.36
C SER A 91 2.33 -6.83 9.60
N ALA A 92 2.54 -7.93 10.33
CA ALA A 92 1.93 -8.20 11.63
C ALA A 92 2.22 -7.12 12.69
N SER A 93 3.27 -6.31 12.50
CA SER A 93 3.66 -5.18 13.35
C SER A 93 3.18 -3.82 12.83
N TYR A 94 2.19 -3.81 11.92
CA TYR A 94 1.61 -2.61 11.33
C TYR A 94 2.57 -1.73 10.52
N LYS A 95 3.70 -2.29 10.06
CA LYS A 95 4.62 -1.59 9.16
C LYS A 95 4.24 -1.85 7.71
N PHE A 96 4.27 -0.81 6.88
CA PHE A 96 4.10 -0.95 5.44
C PHE A 96 5.19 -1.86 4.86
N LEU A 97 4.76 -2.88 4.13
CA LEU A 97 5.63 -3.73 3.33
C LEU A 97 5.66 -3.18 1.90
N MET A 98 4.48 -2.90 1.36
CA MET A 98 4.30 -2.40 0.00
C MET A 98 3.10 -1.46 -0.06
N VAL A 99 3.18 -0.46 -0.95
CA VAL A 99 2.12 0.53 -1.15
C VAL A 99 2.01 0.84 -2.64
N ASP A 100 0.78 0.94 -3.15
CA ASP A 100 0.47 1.46 -4.48
C ASP A 100 -0.58 2.59 -4.32
N ILE A 101 -0.34 3.74 -4.94
CA ILE A 101 -1.09 4.99 -4.72
C ILE A 101 -1.53 5.57 -6.06
N GLY A 102 -2.80 5.97 -6.15
CA GLY A 102 -3.28 6.81 -7.24
C GLY A 102 -4.42 6.20 -8.06
N ALA A 103 -4.92 5.03 -7.64
CA ALA A 103 -6.09 4.45 -8.27
C ALA A 103 -7.34 5.35 -8.07
N GLN A 104 -8.27 5.29 -9.01
CA GLN A 104 -9.46 6.14 -8.98
C GLN A 104 -10.46 5.63 -7.93
N GLY A 105 -10.97 6.54 -7.09
CA GLY A 105 -11.91 6.26 -5.98
C GLY A 105 -13.26 5.62 -6.33
N ARG A 106 -13.52 5.32 -7.59
CA ARG A 106 -14.74 4.63 -8.04
C ARG A 106 -14.60 3.09 -8.07
N HIS A 107 -13.37 2.58 -8.10
CA HIS A 107 -13.10 1.15 -8.20
C HIS A 107 -13.04 0.50 -6.80
N ASN A 108 -13.35 -0.80 -6.72
CA ASN A 108 -13.22 -1.58 -5.50
C ASN A 108 -11.77 -2.04 -5.29
N ASP A 109 -11.43 -2.42 -4.05
CA ASP A 109 -10.05 -2.78 -3.68
C ASP A 109 -9.51 -3.96 -4.50
N GLY A 110 -10.34 -4.97 -4.78
CA GLY A 110 -9.94 -6.13 -5.58
C GLY A 110 -9.58 -5.77 -7.02
N GLY A 111 -10.37 -4.90 -7.67
CA GLY A 111 -10.10 -4.41 -9.01
C GLY A 111 -8.88 -3.50 -9.07
N ILE A 112 -8.72 -2.66 -8.04
CA ILE A 112 -7.53 -1.79 -7.88
C ILE A 112 -6.28 -2.63 -7.69
N PHE A 113 -6.31 -3.63 -6.79
CA PHE A 113 -5.19 -4.53 -6.56
C PHE A 113 -4.79 -5.24 -7.85
N LYS A 114 -5.75 -5.85 -8.55
CA LYS A 114 -5.47 -6.57 -9.81
C LYS A 114 -4.85 -5.66 -10.89
N GLY A 115 -5.31 -4.41 -10.97
CA GLY A 115 -4.77 -3.43 -11.91
C GLY A 115 -3.43 -2.80 -11.50
N SER A 116 -3.10 -2.83 -10.20
CA SER A 116 -1.90 -2.23 -9.61
C SER A 116 -0.62 -2.94 -10.07
N ILE A 117 0.51 -2.24 -10.05
CA ILE A 117 1.82 -2.85 -10.38
C ILE A 117 2.11 -3.98 -9.38
N MET A 118 1.77 -3.75 -8.11
CA MET A 118 1.91 -4.74 -7.06
C MET A 118 1.12 -6.03 -7.37
N GLY A 119 -0.17 -5.92 -7.66
CA GLY A 119 -1.00 -7.09 -7.97
C GLY A 119 -0.58 -7.82 -9.25
N GLN A 120 -0.16 -7.09 -10.27
CA GLN A 120 0.41 -7.69 -11.49
C GLN A 120 1.69 -8.49 -11.18
N ARG A 121 2.55 -8.01 -10.26
CA ARG A 121 3.74 -8.76 -9.83
C ARG A 121 3.39 -10.03 -9.08
N PHE A 122 2.34 -10.01 -8.25
CA PHE A 122 1.81 -11.23 -7.62
C PHE A 122 1.29 -12.23 -8.66
N GLU A 123 0.46 -11.77 -9.61
CA GLU A 123 -0.12 -12.62 -10.66
C GLU A 123 0.97 -13.24 -11.57
N ASN A 124 2.00 -12.45 -11.90
CA ASN A 124 3.13 -12.89 -12.73
C ASN A 124 4.23 -13.65 -11.97
N LYS A 125 4.03 -14.00 -10.69
CA LYS A 125 5.01 -14.71 -9.83
C LYS A 125 6.36 -13.98 -9.69
N GLN A 126 6.37 -12.66 -9.74
CA GLN A 126 7.56 -11.80 -9.63
C GLN A 126 7.84 -11.32 -8.20
N MET A 127 7.25 -12.01 -7.22
CA MET A 127 7.32 -11.67 -5.80
C MET A 127 8.16 -12.66 -4.99
N ASP A 128 8.70 -13.71 -5.63
CA ASP A 128 9.52 -14.74 -4.99
C ASP A 128 8.86 -15.33 -3.73
N LEU A 129 7.59 -15.71 -3.85
CA LEU A 129 6.84 -16.32 -2.75
C LEU A 129 7.37 -17.72 -2.46
N PRO A 130 7.42 -18.14 -1.18
CA PRO A 130 7.79 -19.51 -0.84
C PRO A 130 6.76 -20.50 -1.42
N SER A 131 7.23 -21.73 -1.68
CA SER A 131 6.34 -22.79 -2.14
C SER A 131 5.35 -23.19 -1.03
N PRO A 132 4.11 -23.57 -1.37
CA PRO A 132 3.15 -24.06 -0.38
C PRO A 132 3.73 -25.21 0.45
N CYS A 133 3.50 -25.19 1.76
CA CYS A 133 3.92 -26.27 2.66
C CYS A 133 2.80 -26.66 3.64
N PRO A 134 2.84 -27.87 4.20
CA PRO A 134 1.87 -28.28 5.22
C PRO A 134 1.97 -27.40 6.46
N LEU A 135 0.83 -27.08 7.09
CA LEU A 135 0.82 -26.52 8.43
C LEU A 135 1.12 -27.65 9.41
N SER A 136 2.33 -27.65 9.98
CA SER A 136 2.77 -28.68 10.91
C SER A 136 1.69 -28.94 11.97
N ASN A 137 1.32 -30.21 12.14
CA ASN A 137 0.36 -30.75 13.12
C ASN A 137 -1.15 -30.63 12.79
N PHE A 138 -1.56 -29.97 11.69
CA PHE A 138 -2.98 -29.77 11.40
C PHE A 138 -3.44 -30.34 10.06
N CYS A 139 -2.57 -30.36 9.05
CA CYS A 139 -2.95 -30.83 7.72
C CYS A 139 -1.72 -31.22 6.90
N ASP A 140 -1.71 -32.43 6.33
CA ASP A 140 -0.65 -32.87 5.40
C ASP A 140 -0.79 -32.24 4.00
N ILE A 141 -1.85 -31.46 3.77
CA ILE A 141 -2.09 -30.77 2.51
C ILE A 141 -1.24 -29.49 2.49
N PRO A 142 -0.39 -29.27 1.47
CA PRO A 142 0.34 -28.03 1.31
C PRO A 142 -0.60 -26.82 1.18
N ILE A 143 -0.46 -25.85 2.08
CA ILE A 143 -1.27 -24.63 2.11
C ILE A 143 -0.41 -23.47 1.59
N PRO A 144 -0.90 -22.69 0.60
CA PRO A 144 -0.15 -21.57 0.06
C PRO A 144 -0.03 -20.43 1.07
N TYR A 145 0.96 -19.56 0.83
CA TYR A 145 1.06 -18.27 1.51
C TYR A 145 0.02 -17.28 0.96
N MET A 146 -0.64 -16.54 1.84
CA MET A 146 -1.82 -15.74 1.49
C MET A 146 -1.74 -14.30 2.04
N LEU A 147 -2.38 -13.38 1.32
CA LEU A 147 -2.69 -12.05 1.82
C LEU A 147 -4.08 -12.03 2.44
N GLN A 148 -4.20 -11.44 3.63
CA GLN A 148 -5.47 -11.31 4.31
C GLN A 148 -6.06 -9.92 4.06
N GLN A 149 -7.26 -9.85 3.47
CA GLN A 149 -7.99 -8.59 3.41
C GLN A 149 -8.53 -8.24 4.79
N ILE A 150 -8.28 -7.03 5.27
CA ILE A 150 -8.82 -6.54 6.55
C ILE A 150 -9.95 -5.55 6.25
N LEU A 151 -11.11 -5.77 6.89
CA LEU A 151 -12.31 -4.95 6.68
C LEU A 151 -12.24 -3.55 7.33
N GLU A 152 -11.38 -3.37 8.33
CA GLU A 152 -11.07 -2.06 8.89
C GLU A 152 -9.63 -2.01 9.40
N MET A 153 -8.74 -1.37 8.63
CA MET A 153 -7.44 -0.96 9.14
C MET A 153 -7.63 0.27 10.07
N TYR A 154 -8.20 0.06 11.27
CA TYR A 154 -8.35 1.09 12.33
C TYR A 154 -7.01 1.80 12.66
N PHE A 155 -5.88 1.28 12.20
CA PHE A 155 -4.53 1.73 12.48
C PHE A 155 -4.01 2.87 11.60
N VAL A 156 -4.66 3.19 10.48
CA VAL A 156 -4.20 4.29 9.60
C VAL A 156 -4.46 5.67 10.24
N ASN A 157 -5.32 5.78 11.25
CA ASN A 157 -5.61 7.06 11.91
C ASN A 157 -4.43 7.65 12.70
N ILE A 158 -3.45 6.84 13.11
CA ILE A 158 -2.29 7.31 13.90
C ILE A 158 -1.23 7.97 13.01
N LEU A 159 -0.97 7.44 11.81
CA LEU A 159 -0.11 8.10 10.83
C LEU A 159 -0.82 9.30 10.16
N TYR A 160 -2.13 9.21 9.96
CA TYR A 160 -2.89 10.24 9.23
C TYR A 160 -3.11 11.53 10.03
N LYS A 161 -3.26 11.48 11.36
CA LYS A 161 -3.42 12.72 12.13
C LYS A 161 -2.18 13.60 12.10
N LYS A 162 -0.97 13.05 11.90
CA LYS A 162 0.25 13.86 11.80
C LYS A 162 0.48 14.43 10.39
N ALA A 163 0.04 13.73 9.35
CA ALA A 163 0.08 14.22 7.97
C ALA A 163 -0.97 15.31 7.69
N LEU A 164 -2.15 15.23 8.32
CA LEU A 164 -3.22 16.22 8.15
C LEU A 164 -3.00 17.54 8.91
N TYR A 165 -2.22 17.54 10.00
CA TYR A 165 -1.93 18.77 10.76
C TYR A 165 -1.04 19.79 10.01
N LEU A 166 -0.51 19.43 8.84
CA LEU A 166 0.33 20.30 8.03
C LEU A 166 -0.32 20.81 6.74
N GLY A 167 -1.60 20.51 6.50
CA GLY A 167 -2.39 21.19 5.46
C GLY A 167 -1.82 21.14 4.04
N LYS A 168 -0.93 20.18 3.73
CA LYS A 168 -0.29 20.07 2.42
C LYS A 168 -0.19 18.62 1.96
N LYS A 169 -0.52 18.47 0.68
CA LYS A 169 -0.40 17.25 -0.13
C LYS A 169 1.04 16.75 -0.07
N TYR A 170 1.22 15.44 -0.21
CA TYR A 170 2.50 14.73 -0.21
C TYR A 170 3.15 14.59 1.17
N LEU A 171 2.78 13.52 1.87
CA LEU A 171 3.74 12.70 2.61
C LEU A 171 3.04 11.41 3.04
N ILE A 172 3.46 10.27 2.49
CA ILE A 172 3.31 8.99 3.17
C ILE A 172 4.66 8.28 3.01
N ILE A 173 5.40 8.24 4.13
CA ILE A 173 6.42 7.22 4.42
C ILE A 173 5.68 6.09 5.13
#